data_AF-A0A533Z5R0-F1
#
_entry.id   AF-A0A533Z5R0-F1
#
_cell.length_a   1.000
_cell.length_b   1.000
_cell.length_c   1.000
_cell.angle_alpha   90.00
_cell.angle_beta   90.00
_cell.angle_gamma   90.00
#
_symmetry.space_group_name_H-M   'P 1'
#
loop_
_entity.id
_entity.type
_entity.pdbx_description
1 polymer ?
#
loop_
_entity_poly.entity_id
_entity_poly.type
_entity_poly.pdbx_seq_one_letter_code
_entity_poly.pdbx_strand_id
1 'polypeptide(L)'
;ANFDEAKFAHLQTLSPEERADIAFVMDARDMSLALKDMRRQGLELQVIYHSHPHSPAWPSLTDIKIATEFEATRVVLNLPEPLHLIISLEKKDAPATAAFRIVNGTVTPVSYQTL
;
A
#
# COMPACT_ATOMS: atom_id res chain seq x y z
N ALA A 1 -0.11 -5.31 -12.16
CA ALA A 1 0.12 -3.86 -12.02
C ALA A 1 0.62 -3.35 -13.35
N ASN A 2 -0.25 -2.72 -14.13
CA ASN A 2 0.20 -2.10 -15.38
C ASN A 2 0.87 -0.79 -15.03
N PHE A 3 2.20 -0.81 -14.86
CA PHE A 3 3.00 0.39 -15.08
C PHE A 3 2.99 0.65 -16.59
N ASP A 4 1.93 1.25 -17.11
CA ASP A 4 1.92 1.64 -18.51
C ASP A 4 2.88 2.82 -18.76
N GLU A 5 3.25 3.02 -20.02
CA GLU A 5 4.15 4.10 -20.42
C GLU A 5 3.65 5.49 -20.00
N ALA A 6 2.34 5.70 -19.95
CA ALA A 6 1.74 6.98 -19.54
C ALA A 6 1.94 7.24 -18.05
N LYS A 7 1.78 6.22 -17.18
CA LYS A 7 2.09 6.33 -15.75
C LYS A 7 3.59 6.62 -15.55
N PHE A 8 4.46 5.94 -16.30
CA PHE A 8 5.91 6.18 -16.23
C PHE A 8 6.29 7.59 -16.67
N ALA A 9 5.74 8.06 -17.80
CA ALA A 9 5.96 9.40 -18.32
C ALA A 9 5.45 10.46 -17.35
N HIS A 10 4.25 10.29 -16.78
CA HIS A 10 3.73 11.20 -15.77
C HIS A 10 4.61 11.26 -14.53
N LEU A 11 4.98 10.11 -13.96
CA LEU A 11 5.88 10.06 -12.80
C LEU A 11 7.21 10.79 -13.07
N GLN A 12 7.76 10.68 -14.28
CA GLN A 12 8.99 11.37 -14.67
C GLN A 12 8.91 12.91 -14.62
N THR A 13 7.72 13.48 -14.76
CA THR A 13 7.49 14.93 -14.70
C THR A 13 7.41 15.48 -13.27
N LEU A 14 7.24 14.62 -12.27
CA LEU A 14 7.06 15.00 -10.87
C LEU A 14 8.40 15.14 -10.14
N SER A 15 8.45 16.03 -9.15
CA SER A 15 9.55 16.09 -8.19
C SER A 15 9.71 14.76 -7.45
N PRO A 16 10.89 14.47 -6.86
CA PRO A 16 11.09 13.24 -6.09
C PRO A 16 10.05 13.04 -4.97
N GLU A 17 9.63 14.12 -4.30
CA GLU A 17 8.63 14.09 -3.23
C GLU A 17 7.24 13.76 -3.79
N GLU A 18 6.78 14.48 -4.81
CA GLU A 18 5.48 14.22 -5.46
C GLU A 18 5.41 12.83 -6.10
N ARG A 19 6.54 12.36 -6.64
CA ARG A 19 6.65 11.02 -7.22
C ARG A 19 6.53 9.95 -6.15
N ALA A 20 7.13 10.15 -4.97
CA ALA A 20 7.03 9.19 -3.88
C ALA A 20 5.58 9.08 -3.37
N ASP A 21 4.88 10.22 -3.26
CA ASP A 21 3.48 10.27 -2.86
C ASP A 21 2.54 9.58 -3.87
N ILE A 22 2.84 9.67 -5.17
CA ILE A 22 1.98 9.12 -6.24
C ILE A 22 2.35 7.67 -6.63
N ALA A 23 3.60 7.24 -6.42
CA ALA A 23 4.11 6.00 -7.01
C ALA A 23 3.47 4.71 -6.47
N PHE A 24 2.96 4.69 -5.23
CA PHE A 24 2.48 3.44 -4.63
C PHE A 24 0.96 3.28 -4.57
N VAL A 25 0.19 4.31 -4.93
CA VAL A 25 -1.27 4.17 -5.03
C VAL A 25 -1.60 3.27 -6.22
N MET A 26 -2.39 2.22 -5.95
CA MET A 26 -2.91 1.33 -6.98
C MET A 26 -3.90 2.08 -7.86
N ASP A 27 -3.83 1.86 -9.17
CA ASP A 27 -4.82 2.41 -10.09
C ASP A 27 -6.23 1.86 -9.77
N ALA A 28 -7.25 2.72 -9.85
CA ALA A 28 -8.62 2.35 -9.48
C ALA A 28 -9.18 1.19 -10.32
N ARG A 29 -8.79 1.10 -11.61
CA ARG A 29 -9.17 -0.02 -12.48
C ARG A 29 -8.48 -1.30 -12.04
N ASP A 30 -7.19 -1.24 -11.74
CA ASP A 30 -6.42 -2.39 -11.23
C ASP A 30 -7.00 -2.88 -9.89
N MET A 31 -7.35 -1.97 -8.98
CA MET A 31 -8.01 -2.31 -7.72
C MET A 31 -9.36 -2.98 -7.95
N SER A 32 -10.19 -2.44 -8.86
CA SER A 32 -11.48 -3.03 -9.21
C SER A 32 -11.34 -4.45 -9.79
N LEU A 33 -10.35 -4.67 -10.64
CA LEU A 33 -10.05 -5.99 -11.21
C LEU A 33 -9.57 -6.97 -10.15
N ALA A 34 -8.67 -6.55 -9.25
CA ALA A 34 -8.20 -7.39 -8.14
C ALA A 34 -9.34 -7.78 -7.20
N LEU A 35 -10.19 -6.82 -6.79
CA LEU A 35 -11.34 -7.09 -5.94
C LEU A 35 -12.36 -8.03 -6.61
N LYS A 36 -12.57 -7.90 -7.93
CA LYS A 36 -13.44 -8.81 -8.69
C LYS A 36 -12.87 -10.23 -8.71
N ASP A 37 -11.57 -10.36 -8.90
CA ASP A 37 -10.88 -11.65 -8.88
C ASP A 37 -10.94 -12.32 -7.50
N MET A 38 -10.68 -11.57 -6.43
CA MET A 38 -10.81 -12.05 -5.06
C MET A 38 -12.20 -12.59 -4.77
N ARG A 39 -13.26 -11.85 -5.14
CA ARG A 39 -14.65 -12.31 -4.98
C ARG A 39 -14.93 -13.60 -5.73
N ARG A 40 -14.41 -13.74 -6.97
CA ARG A 40 -14.56 -14.97 -7.76
C ARG A 40 -13.89 -16.17 -7.10
N GLN A 41 -12.79 -15.95 -6.40
CA GLN A 41 -12.03 -16.99 -5.72
C GLN A 41 -12.45 -17.22 -4.26
N GLY A 42 -13.42 -16.45 -3.74
CA GLY A 42 -13.80 -16.52 -2.33
C GLY A 42 -12.69 -16.03 -1.37
N LEU A 43 -11.83 -15.11 -1.84
CA LEU A 43 -10.73 -14.55 -1.07
C LEU A 43 -11.14 -13.22 -0.40
N GLU A 44 -10.52 -12.95 0.74
CA GLU A 44 -10.68 -11.70 1.50
C GLU A 44 -9.41 -10.87 1.47
N LEU A 45 -9.56 -9.53 1.57
CA LEU A 45 -8.44 -8.62 1.65
C LEU A 45 -7.76 -8.76 3.02
N GLN A 46 -6.51 -9.24 3.04
CA GLN A 46 -5.76 -9.39 4.30
C GLN A 46 -4.68 -8.32 4.46
N VAL A 47 -4.00 -7.96 3.38
CA VAL A 47 -2.81 -7.11 3.42
C VAL A 47 -2.79 -6.16 2.23
N ILE A 48 -2.41 -4.91 2.47
CA ILE A 48 -1.90 -3.98 1.46
C ILE A 48 -0.41 -3.82 1.74
N TYR A 49 0.42 -3.92 0.71
CA TYR A 49 1.87 -3.77 0.88
C TYR A 49 2.46 -2.80 -0.14
N HIS A 50 3.51 -2.12 0.29
CA HIS A 50 4.36 -1.31 -0.57
C HIS A 50 5.80 -1.29 -0.05
N SER A 51 6.71 -0.83 -0.90
CA SER A 51 8.13 -0.73 -0.56
C SER A 51 8.55 0.70 -0.28
N HIS A 52 9.42 0.87 0.71
CA HIS A 52 10.15 2.09 0.99
C HIS A 52 11.58 1.97 0.43
N PRO A 53 11.92 2.63 -0.70
CA PRO A 53 13.23 2.44 -1.33
C PRO A 53 14.40 2.92 -0.48
N HIS A 54 14.19 3.96 0.33
CA HIS A 54 15.25 4.70 1.03
C HIS A 54 14.89 5.08 2.47
N SER A 55 13.84 4.47 3.04
CA SER A 55 13.36 4.78 4.38
C SER A 55 13.06 3.50 5.15
N PRO A 56 13.02 3.54 6.50
CA PRO A 56 12.77 2.37 7.32
C PRO A 56 11.37 1.79 7.09
N ALA A 57 11.16 0.56 7.58
CA ALA A 57 9.87 -0.14 7.52
C ALA A 57 8.91 0.43 8.57
N TRP A 58 8.58 1.71 8.44
CA TRP A 58 7.67 2.44 9.32
C TRP A 58 6.76 3.34 8.48
N PRO A 59 5.45 3.45 8.76
CA PRO A 59 4.54 4.27 7.97
C PRO A 59 4.95 5.74 7.98
N SER A 60 5.06 6.33 6.80
CA SER A 60 5.18 7.76 6.58
C SER A 60 3.86 8.48 6.85
N LEU A 61 3.89 9.81 6.90
CA LEU A 61 2.66 10.62 6.99
C LEU A 61 1.73 10.38 5.79
N THR A 62 2.29 10.21 4.59
CA THR A 62 1.52 9.91 3.38
C THR A 62 0.84 8.54 3.46
N ASP A 63 1.53 7.52 3.98
CA ASP A 63 0.95 6.18 4.18
C ASP A 63 -0.25 6.23 5.13
N ILE A 64 -0.11 6.94 6.25
CA ILE A 64 -1.17 7.07 7.26
C ILE A 64 -2.37 7.81 6.67
N LYS A 65 -2.13 8.90 5.94
CA LYS A 65 -3.17 9.68 5.27
C LYS A 65 -3.95 8.82 4.26
N ILE A 66 -3.26 8.14 3.35
CA ILE A 66 -3.88 7.31 2.32
C ILE A 66 -4.65 6.15 2.94
N ALA A 67 -4.08 5.48 3.95
CA ALA A 67 -4.78 4.42 4.68
C ALA A 67 -6.08 4.93 5.31
N THR A 68 -6.02 6.10 5.96
CA THR A 68 -7.19 6.73 6.60
C THR A 68 -8.26 7.14 5.57
N GLU A 69 -7.86 7.70 4.43
CA GLU A 69 -8.78 8.04 3.33
C GLU A 69 -9.45 6.79 2.73
N PHE A 70 -8.73 5.66 2.69
CA PHE A 70 -9.26 4.39 2.19
C PHE A 70 -10.29 3.74 3.12
N GLU A 71 -10.30 4.06 4.43
CA GLU A 71 -11.26 3.49 5.39
C GLU A 71 -12.72 3.70 4.96
N ALA A 72 -13.09 4.90 4.50
CA ALA A 72 -14.42 5.20 4.01
C ALA A 72 -14.79 4.38 2.76
N THR A 73 -13.82 4.20 1.86
CA THR A 73 -13.99 3.40 0.64
C THR A 73 -14.21 1.93 0.97
N ARG A 74 -13.48 1.39 1.95
CA ARG A 74 -13.62 0.00 2.40
C ARG A 74 -15.00 -0.30 2.97
N VAL A 75 -15.58 0.63 3.73
CA VAL A 75 -16.95 0.47 4.25
C VAL A 75 -17.95 0.34 3.10
N VAL A 76 -17.85 1.20 2.08
CA VAL A 76 -18.72 1.16 0.90
C VAL A 76 -18.54 -0.14 0.11
N LEU A 77 -17.30 -0.65 0.02
CA LEU A 77 -16.97 -1.88 -0.70
C LEU A 77 -17.12 -3.16 0.14
N ASN A 78 -17.56 -3.05 1.40
CA ASN A 78 -17.65 -4.14 2.37
C ASN A 78 -16.34 -4.96 2.48
N LEU A 79 -15.21 -4.26 2.59
CA LEU A 79 -13.89 -4.86 2.73
C LEU A 79 -13.43 -4.89 4.19
N PRO A 80 -12.80 -5.98 4.66
CA PRO A 80 -12.21 -6.05 5.98
C PRO A 80 -11.04 -5.06 6.15
N GLU A 81 -10.59 -4.88 7.40
CA GLU A 81 -9.39 -4.10 7.76
C GLU A 81 -8.10 -4.82 7.38
N PRO A 82 -7.36 -4.35 6.35
CA PRO A 82 -6.11 -4.96 5.99
C PRO A 82 -5.01 -4.61 7.01
N LEU A 83 -3.98 -5.44 7.06
CA LEU A 83 -2.68 -5.02 7.56
C LEU A 83 -1.95 -4.21 6.48
N HIS A 84 -1.20 -3.20 6.90
CA HIS A 84 -0.29 -2.44 6.06
C HIS A 84 1.12 -2.99 6.25
N LEU A 85 1.65 -3.69 5.25
CA LEU A 85 2.99 -4.24 5.26
C LEU A 85 3.95 -3.33 4.52
N ILE A 86 4.98 -2.83 5.20
CA ILE A 86 6.01 -1.98 4.60
C ILE A 86 7.28 -2.80 4.45
N ILE A 87 7.82 -2.78 3.23
CA ILE A 87 9.10 -3.42 2.89
C ILE A 87 10.14 -2.33 2.70
N SER A 88 11.04 -2.16 3.67
CA SER A 88 12.17 -1.26 3.53
C SER A 88 13.29 -1.89 2.70
N LEU A 89 13.72 -1.15 1.68
CA LEU A 89 14.86 -1.45 0.84
C LEU A 89 16.03 -0.49 1.10
N GLU A 90 15.97 0.28 2.20
CA GLU A 90 17.04 1.21 2.63
C GLU A 90 18.39 0.48 2.71
N LYS A 91 18.38 -0.76 3.22
CA LYS A 91 19.51 -1.68 3.20
C LYS A 91 19.28 -2.75 2.14
N LYS A 92 19.87 -2.56 0.95
CA LYS A 92 19.66 -3.43 -0.22
C LYS A 92 19.94 -4.92 0.05
N ASP A 93 20.97 -5.21 0.84
CA ASP A 93 21.37 -6.59 1.16
C ASP A 93 20.65 -7.16 2.40
N ALA A 94 19.81 -6.35 3.06
CA ALA A 94 19.05 -6.74 4.24
C ALA A 94 17.70 -6.01 4.30
N PRO A 95 16.74 -6.35 3.42
CA PRO A 95 15.40 -5.77 3.46
C PRO A 95 14.72 -6.02 4.81
N ALA A 96 14.08 -4.99 5.35
CA ALA A 96 13.34 -5.08 6.60
C ALA A 96 11.84 -5.00 6.32
N THR A 97 11.04 -5.76 7.06
CA THR A 97 9.60 -5.83 6.88
C THR A 97 8.87 -5.64 8.19
N ALA A 98 7.85 -4.77 8.21
CA ALA A 98 7.02 -4.54 9.38
C ALA A 98 5.55 -4.36 8.98
N ALA A 99 4.64 -4.89 9.80
CA ALA A 99 3.20 -4.82 9.57
C ALA A 99 2.54 -3.91 10.59
N PHE A 100 1.53 -3.17 10.14
CA PHE A 100 0.81 -2.19 10.94
C PHE A 100 -0.69 -2.31 10.74
N ARG A 101 -1.45 -2.01 11.79
CA ARG A 101 -2.86 -1.64 11.70
C ARG A 101 -2.94 -0.11 11.74
N ILE A 102 -3.63 0.49 10.78
CA ILE A 102 -3.83 1.94 10.71
C ILE A 102 -5.33 2.18 10.77
N VAL A 103 -5.82 2.78 11.86
CA VAL A 103 -7.25 3.05 12.08
C VAL A 103 -7.41 4.45 12.64
N ASN A 104 -8.22 5.29 12.00
CA ASN A 104 -8.42 6.70 12.38
C ASN A 104 -7.08 7.44 12.53
N GLY A 105 -6.13 7.20 11.62
CA GLY A 105 -4.78 7.74 11.67
C GLY A 105 -3.87 7.19 12.78
N THR A 106 -4.36 6.25 13.61
CA THR A 106 -3.57 5.63 14.67
C THR A 106 -2.81 4.42 14.14
N VAL A 107 -1.49 4.44 14.28
CA VAL A 107 -0.59 3.35 13.84
C VAL A 107 -0.31 2.40 15.00
N THR A 108 -0.60 1.12 14.81
CA THR A 108 -0.29 0.04 15.78
C THR A 108 0.56 -1.03 15.10
N PRO A 109 1.80 -1.30 15.55
CA PRO A 109 2.59 -2.42 15.05
C PRO A 109 1.91 -3.77 15.31
N VAL A 110 2.01 -4.69 14.35
CA VAL A 110 1.41 -6.03 14.43
C VAL A 110 2.49 -7.08 14.16
N SER A 111 2.57 -8.08 15.03
CA SER A 111 3.43 -9.24 14.80
C SER A 111 2.85 -10.14 13.70
N TYR A 112 3.72 -10.68 12.86
CA TYR A 112 3.37 -11.68 11.83
C TYR A 112 4.46 -12.76 11.79
N GLN A 113 4.13 -13.90 11.20
CA GLN A 113 5.07 -15.00 10.99
C GLN A 113 5.24 -15.23 9.49
N THR A 114 6.47 -15.55 9.11
CA THR A 114 6.78 -16.09 7.78
C THR A 114 6.94 -17.60 7.92
N LEU A 115 6.59 -18.33 6.86
CA LEU A 115 6.71 -19.80 6.80
C LEU A 115 8.15 -20.21 6.48
#